data_AF-A0A7R8CRH6-F1
#
_entry.id   AF-A0A7R8CRH6-F1
#
_cell.length_a   1.000
_cell.length_b   1.000
_cell.length_c   1.000
_cell.angle_alpha   90.00
_cell.angle_beta   90.00
_cell.angle_gamma   90.00
#
_symmetry.space_group_name_H-M   'P 1'
#
loop_
_entity.id
_entity.type
_entity.pdbx_description
1 polymer ?
#
loop_
_entity_poly.entity_id
_entity_poly.type
_entity_poly.pdbx_seq_one_letter_code
_entity_poly.pdbx_strand_id
1 'polypeptide(L)'
;METRDKINAKLPSDIRVQDVKRVTKNFNSKNSCDARTCKIKVNATLKLFEGSHYFHNYTSGKLPMEPSSLRFITDFEMQEPFERDGIEFAIIKGYASEPVIEESWGVQRIDIPRAPGLGLLLEEVHYERYNYKFEIVDTEEKRNP
;
A
#
# COMPACT_ATOMS: atom_id res chain seq x y z
N MET A 1 -32.39 -0.76 -15.03
CA MET A 1 -31.27 -1.20 -14.18
C MET A 1 -29.98 -0.82 -14.89
N GLU A 2 -29.22 0.06 -14.26
CA GLU A 2 -27.95 0.59 -14.76
C GLU A 2 -26.93 -0.55 -14.97
N THR A 3 -26.01 -0.42 -15.93
CA THR A 3 -25.03 -1.48 -16.26
C THR A 3 -24.22 -1.89 -15.03
N ARG A 4 -23.83 -0.93 -14.18
CA ARG A 4 -23.14 -1.14 -12.91
C ARG A 4 -23.90 -2.10 -11.99
N ASP A 5 -25.20 -1.87 -11.81
CA ASP A 5 -25.99 -2.65 -10.85
C ASP A 5 -26.14 -4.10 -11.30
N LYS A 6 -26.26 -4.33 -12.62
CA LYS A 6 -26.30 -5.70 -13.18
C LYS A 6 -25.00 -6.46 -12.94
N ILE A 7 -23.86 -5.76 -12.96
CA ILE A 7 -22.55 -6.35 -12.66
C ILE A 7 -22.45 -6.62 -11.16
N ASN A 8 -22.76 -5.63 -10.32
CA ASN A 8 -22.71 -5.77 -8.86
C ASN A 8 -23.62 -6.88 -8.32
N ALA A 9 -24.77 -7.14 -8.95
CA ALA A 9 -25.65 -8.25 -8.58
C ALA A 9 -25.01 -9.65 -8.74
N LYS A 10 -23.95 -9.77 -9.54
CA LYS A 10 -23.21 -11.02 -9.77
C LYS A 10 -21.91 -11.11 -8.97
N LEU A 11 -21.55 -10.06 -8.24
CA LEU A 11 -20.29 -9.98 -7.50
C LEU A 11 -20.51 -10.25 -5.99
N PRO A 12 -19.58 -10.93 -5.30
CA PRO A 12 -19.64 -11.12 -3.85
C PRO A 12 -19.64 -9.78 -3.12
N SER A 13 -20.08 -9.74 -1.86
CA SER A 13 -20.23 -8.51 -1.05
C SER A 13 -19.01 -7.58 -1.09
N ASP A 14 -17.83 -8.18 -1.15
CA ASP A 14 -16.55 -7.50 -0.95
C ASP A 14 -15.98 -6.90 -2.24
N ILE A 15 -16.63 -7.14 -3.38
CA ILE A 15 -16.22 -6.61 -4.68
C ILE A 15 -17.36 -5.80 -5.28
N ARG A 16 -17.10 -4.53 -5.59
CA ARG A 16 -18.08 -3.61 -6.16
C ARG A 16 -17.47 -2.78 -7.27
N VAL A 17 -18.17 -2.70 -8.40
CA VAL A 17 -17.95 -1.69 -9.43
C VAL A 17 -18.53 -0.38 -8.92
N GLN A 18 -17.68 0.62 -8.78
CA GLN A 18 -18.08 1.95 -8.31
C GLN A 18 -18.68 2.78 -9.46
N ASP A 19 -17.99 2.81 -10.61
CA ASP A 19 -18.40 3.59 -11.78
C ASP A 19 -18.07 2.90 -13.12
N VAL A 20 -18.74 3.32 -14.19
CA VAL A 20 -18.56 2.84 -15.56
C VAL A 20 -18.60 4.03 -16.53
N LYS A 21 -17.41 4.46 -16.99
CA LYS A 21 -17.25 5.52 -18.00
C LYS A 21 -17.02 4.93 -19.38
N ARG A 22 -17.71 5.45 -20.41
CA ARG A 22 -17.45 5.06 -21.81
C ARG A 22 -16.17 5.71 -22.29
N VAL A 23 -15.30 4.93 -22.93
CA VAL A 23 -13.99 5.37 -23.43
C VAL A 23 -13.90 5.24 -24.95
N THR A 24 -12.84 5.82 -25.53
CA THR A 24 -12.52 5.65 -26.95
C THR A 24 -12.01 4.24 -27.23
N LYS A 25 -12.11 3.79 -28.50
CA LYS A 25 -11.70 2.44 -28.92
C LYS A 25 -10.24 2.10 -28.59
N ASN A 26 -9.37 3.12 -28.58
CA ASN A 26 -7.93 2.95 -28.40
C ASN A 26 -7.46 3.15 -26.95
N PHE A 27 -8.39 3.38 -26.00
CA PHE A 27 -8.02 3.52 -24.59
C PHE A 27 -7.56 2.17 -24.00
N ASN A 28 -6.48 2.21 -23.21
CA ASN A 28 -6.01 1.06 -22.45
C ASN A 28 -5.69 1.50 -21.01
N SER A 29 -6.41 0.97 -20.03
CA SER A 29 -6.28 1.38 -18.63
C SER A 29 -4.88 1.22 -18.05
N LYS A 30 -4.11 0.24 -18.51
CA LYS A 30 -2.73 0.02 -18.03
C LYS A 30 -1.76 1.02 -18.65
N ASN A 31 -1.84 1.21 -19.96
CA ASN A 31 -0.85 2.00 -20.71
C ASN A 31 -1.16 3.50 -20.68
N SER A 32 -2.41 3.88 -20.38
CA SER A 32 -2.84 5.27 -20.24
C SER A 32 -2.71 5.80 -18.79
N CYS A 33 -2.38 4.94 -17.83
CA CYS A 33 -2.17 5.32 -16.43
C CYS A 33 -0.80 5.96 -16.26
N ASP A 34 -0.77 7.10 -15.56
CA ASP A 34 0.43 7.91 -15.33
C ASP A 34 1.07 7.59 -13.97
N ALA A 35 0.25 7.50 -12.93
CA ALA A 35 0.69 7.24 -11.56
C ALA A 35 -0.37 6.45 -10.78
N ARG A 36 0.00 5.98 -9.59
CA ARG A 36 -0.88 5.28 -8.67
C ARG A 36 -0.64 5.80 -7.26
N THR A 37 -1.69 6.21 -6.59
CA THR A 37 -1.64 6.53 -5.17
C THR A 37 -2.07 5.31 -4.38
N CYS A 38 -1.16 4.82 -3.54
CA CYS A 38 -1.44 3.69 -2.66
C CYS A 38 -1.49 4.21 -1.22
N LYS A 39 -2.61 3.98 -0.54
CA LYS A 39 -2.71 4.17 0.90
C LYS A 39 -2.25 2.94 1.63
N ILE A 40 -1.44 3.15 2.64
CA ILE A 40 -0.90 2.09 3.45
C ILE A 40 -1.57 2.18 4.83
N LYS A 41 -2.42 1.21 5.17
CA LYS A 41 -2.96 1.03 6.54
C LYS A 41 -2.00 0.21 7.40
N VAL A 42 -0.70 0.45 7.28
CA VAL A 42 0.35 -0.39 7.88
C VAL A 42 0.25 -0.40 9.40
N ASN A 43 -0.14 0.70 10.03
CA ASN A 43 -0.27 0.75 11.50
C ASN A 43 -1.24 -0.29 12.06
N ALA A 44 -2.36 -0.58 11.38
CA ALA A 44 -3.27 -1.63 11.84
C ALA A 44 -2.60 -3.02 11.80
N THR A 45 -1.78 -3.28 10.79
CA THR A 45 -1.04 -4.54 10.66
C THR A 45 0.16 -4.61 11.60
N LEU A 46 0.87 -3.50 11.84
CA LEU A 46 2.01 -3.43 12.77
C LEU A 46 1.57 -3.70 14.21
N LYS A 47 0.39 -3.21 14.60
CA LYS A 47 -0.18 -3.47 15.93
C LYS A 47 -0.43 -4.96 16.21
N LEU A 48 -0.59 -5.81 15.19
CA LEU A 48 -0.72 -7.27 15.38
C LEU A 48 0.56 -7.92 15.93
N PHE A 49 1.70 -7.27 15.73
CA PHE A 49 2.99 -7.77 16.19
C PHE A 49 3.29 -7.37 17.64
N GLU A 50 2.55 -6.42 18.23
CA GLU A 50 2.73 -6.03 19.62
C GLU A 50 2.44 -7.20 20.57
N GLY A 51 3.21 -7.26 21.66
CA GLY A 51 3.16 -8.37 22.61
C GLY A 51 4.19 -9.46 22.31
N SER A 52 4.00 -10.62 22.97
CA SER A 52 4.93 -11.74 22.92
C SER A 52 4.56 -12.73 21.81
N HIS A 53 5.42 -12.86 20.79
CA HIS A 53 5.21 -13.82 19.70
C HIS A 53 6.49 -14.60 19.39
N TYR A 54 6.33 -15.80 18.82
CA TYR A 54 7.45 -16.63 18.35
C TYR A 54 7.78 -16.30 16.89
N PHE A 55 8.82 -15.53 16.65
CA PHE A 55 9.25 -15.02 15.34
C PHE A 55 10.14 -16.01 14.55
N HIS A 56 9.94 -17.32 14.74
CA HIS A 56 10.71 -18.36 14.06
C HIS A 56 10.65 -18.27 12.53
N ASN A 57 9.54 -17.82 11.95
CA ASN A 57 9.41 -17.59 10.50
C ASN A 57 10.13 -16.33 9.99
N TYR A 58 10.58 -15.46 10.89
CA TYR A 58 11.25 -14.20 10.58
C TYR A 58 12.76 -14.27 10.87
N THR A 59 13.29 -15.45 11.19
CA THR A 59 14.72 -15.68 11.44
C THR A 59 15.13 -17.03 10.87
N SER A 60 16.27 -17.09 10.18
CA SER A 60 16.73 -18.32 9.55
C SER A 60 17.10 -19.40 10.58
N GLY A 61 16.63 -20.63 10.36
CA GLY A 61 17.06 -21.81 11.13
C GLY A 61 16.45 -21.97 12.52
N LYS A 62 15.29 -21.36 12.79
CA LYS A 62 14.56 -21.52 14.06
C LYS A 62 13.39 -22.48 13.93
N LEU A 63 13.21 -23.34 14.94
CA LEU A 63 12.06 -24.24 15.00
C LEU A 63 10.80 -23.48 15.48
N PRO A 64 9.59 -23.94 15.10
CA PRO A 64 8.35 -23.44 15.69
C PRO A 64 8.39 -23.52 17.22
N MET A 65 7.97 -22.45 17.89
CA MET A 65 7.95 -22.33 19.36
C MET A 65 9.32 -22.41 20.06
N GLU A 66 10.43 -22.32 19.31
CA GLU A 66 11.76 -22.27 19.94
C GLU A 66 11.85 -21.03 20.85
N PRO A 67 12.18 -21.17 22.15
CA PRO A 67 12.20 -20.05 23.11
C PRO A 67 13.08 -18.89 22.66
N SER A 68 14.17 -19.19 21.95
CA SER A 68 15.09 -18.18 21.42
C SER A 68 14.51 -17.33 20.28
N SER A 69 13.33 -17.70 19.75
CA SER A 69 12.58 -16.95 18.75
C SER A 69 11.45 -16.10 19.36
N LEU A 70 11.19 -16.23 20.67
CA LEU A 70 10.23 -15.39 21.38
C LEU A 70 10.76 -13.95 21.41
N ARG A 71 9.97 -13.00 20.92
CA ARG A 71 10.25 -11.57 21.04
C ARG A 71 9.04 -10.89 21.64
N PHE A 72 9.30 -9.82 22.39
CA PHE A 72 8.27 -8.93 22.89
C PHE A 72 8.42 -7.59 22.19
N ILE A 73 7.38 -7.19 21.45
CA ILE A 73 7.34 -5.91 20.76
C ILE A 73 6.48 -4.97 21.60
N THR A 74 7.12 -3.93 22.12
CA THR A 74 6.46 -2.95 23.00
C THR A 74 5.60 -1.97 22.21
N ASP A 75 6.08 -1.51 21.07
CA ASP A 75 5.39 -0.59 20.18
C ASP A 75 5.90 -0.78 18.75
N PHE A 76 4.99 -0.73 17.78
CA PHE A 76 5.34 -0.83 16.37
C PHE A 76 4.41 0.06 15.54
N GLU A 77 4.94 1.23 15.16
CA GLU A 77 4.19 2.24 14.39
C GLU A 77 5.03 2.76 13.22
N MET A 78 4.37 3.03 12.11
CA MET A 78 4.89 3.76 10.97
C MET A 78 4.36 5.19 11.02
N GLN A 79 5.28 6.15 10.92
CA GLN A 79 4.94 7.56 10.81
C GLN A 79 4.40 7.89 9.40
N GLU A 80 3.74 9.04 9.30
CA GLU A 80 3.32 9.58 8.00
C GLU A 80 4.54 9.68 7.06
N PRO A 81 4.43 9.20 5.81
CA PRO A 81 5.49 9.34 4.83
C PRO A 81 5.88 10.79 4.59
N PHE A 82 7.15 11.04 4.28
CA PHE A 82 7.66 12.36 3.95
C PHE A 82 8.63 12.30 2.76
N GLU A 83 8.73 13.41 2.02
CA GLU A 83 9.63 13.53 0.88
C GLU A 83 10.98 14.14 1.31
N ARG A 84 12.07 13.59 0.80
CA ARG A 84 13.41 14.18 0.88
C ARG A 84 14.15 13.91 -0.43
N ASP A 85 14.65 14.98 -1.06
CA ASP A 85 15.39 14.90 -2.33
C ASP A 85 14.66 14.14 -3.45
N GLY A 86 13.33 14.26 -3.52
CA GLY A 86 12.48 13.59 -4.51
C GLY A 86 12.24 12.10 -4.26
N ILE A 87 12.63 11.60 -3.08
CA ILE A 87 12.39 10.23 -2.64
C ILE A 87 11.42 10.26 -1.46
N GLU A 88 10.42 9.38 -1.48
CA GLU A 88 9.45 9.21 -0.39
C GLU A 88 10.01 8.22 0.65
N PHE A 89 9.98 8.64 1.90
CA PHE A 89 10.45 7.87 3.06
C PHE A 89 9.33 7.67 4.06
N ALA A 90 9.43 6.61 4.85
CA ALA A 90 8.62 6.45 6.04
C ALA A 90 9.47 5.87 7.17
N ILE A 91 9.25 6.39 8.37
CA ILE A 91 9.95 5.92 9.58
C ILE A 91 9.07 4.88 10.25
N ILE A 92 9.62 3.69 10.50
CA ILE A 92 8.99 2.68 11.34
C ILE A 92 9.69 2.68 12.70
N LYS A 93 8.98 3.14 13.73
CA LYS A 93 9.45 3.09 15.12
C LYS A 93 9.29 1.66 15.64
N GLY A 94 10.37 1.11 16.18
CA GLY A 94 10.40 -0.20 16.83
C GLY A 94 11.56 -1.11 16.40
N TYR A 95 12.19 -0.86 15.24
CA TYR A 95 13.18 -1.79 14.67
C TYR A 95 14.41 -1.19 13.98
N ALA A 96 14.46 0.12 13.72
CA ALA A 96 15.62 0.75 13.10
C ALA A 96 15.97 2.06 13.81
N SER A 97 17.22 2.20 14.24
CA SER A 97 17.79 3.49 14.65
C SER A 97 18.19 4.30 13.40
N GLU A 98 18.28 5.62 13.51
CA GLU A 98 18.69 6.50 12.40
C GLU A 98 19.96 6.02 11.64
N PRO A 99 21.01 5.49 12.30
CA PRO A 99 22.19 4.96 11.61
C PRO A 99 21.90 3.79 10.67
N VAL A 100 20.92 2.94 10.99
CA VAL A 100 20.53 1.80 10.13
C VAL A 100 19.97 2.30 8.79
N ILE A 101 19.35 3.48 8.77
CA ILE A 101 18.87 4.11 7.54
C ILE A 101 20.07 4.51 6.67
N GLU A 102 21.07 5.19 7.23
CA GLU A 102 22.28 5.58 6.50
C GLU A 102 23.04 4.37 5.95
N GLU A 103 23.17 3.31 6.76
CA GLU A 103 23.81 2.05 6.37
C GLU A 103 23.04 1.30 5.27
N SER A 104 21.71 1.45 5.20
CA SER A 104 20.87 0.78 4.19
C SER A 104 21.13 1.25 2.76
N TRP A 105 21.73 2.44 2.57
CA TRP A 105 22.18 2.93 1.27
C TRP A 105 23.55 2.38 0.86
N GLY A 106 24.24 1.70 1.77
CA GLY A 106 25.55 1.11 1.55
C GLY A 106 25.53 -0.15 0.69
N VAL A 107 26.73 -0.65 0.36
CA VAL A 107 26.90 -1.86 -0.49
C VAL A 107 26.55 -3.14 0.29
N GLN A 108 26.51 -3.06 1.61
CA GLN A 108 26.27 -4.21 2.48
C GLN A 108 24.78 -4.56 2.50
N ARG A 109 24.46 -5.85 2.29
CA ARG A 109 23.07 -6.30 2.36
C ARG A 109 22.57 -6.24 3.80
N ILE A 110 21.50 -5.49 4.00
CA ILE A 110 20.74 -5.46 5.25
C ILE A 110 19.41 -6.18 5.00
N ASP A 111 19.03 -7.08 5.91
CA ASP A 111 17.74 -7.76 5.84
C ASP A 111 16.62 -6.79 6.26
N ILE A 112 16.03 -6.11 5.27
CA ILE A 112 14.90 -5.23 5.48
C ILE A 112 13.63 -6.09 5.63
N PRO A 113 12.90 -6.01 6.77
CA PRO A 113 11.67 -6.74 6.94
C PRO A 113 10.65 -6.33 5.86
N ARG A 114 10.20 -7.29 5.06
CA ARG A 114 9.19 -7.05 4.03
C ARG A 114 7.84 -6.87 4.68
N ALA A 115 7.22 -5.71 4.46
CA ALA A 115 5.87 -5.46 4.93
C ALA A 115 4.90 -6.52 4.34
N PRO A 116 3.96 -7.05 5.15
CA PRO A 116 2.90 -7.90 4.64
C PRO A 116 2.03 -7.09 3.66
N GLY A 117 1.51 -7.76 2.61
CA GLY A 117 0.59 -7.11 1.66
C GLY A 117 -0.77 -6.71 2.25
N LEU A 118 -1.07 -7.17 3.47
CA LEU A 118 -2.29 -6.84 4.20
C LEU A 118 -2.22 -5.39 4.70
N GLY A 119 -3.10 -4.54 4.17
CA GLY A 119 -3.16 -3.11 4.49
C GLY A 119 -2.66 -2.19 3.36
N LEU A 120 -2.11 -2.76 2.28
CA LEU A 120 -1.84 -2.01 1.05
C LEU A 120 -3.15 -1.82 0.28
N LEU A 121 -3.62 -0.58 0.19
CA LEU A 121 -4.81 -0.20 -0.54
C LEU A 121 -4.39 0.67 -1.73
N LEU A 122 -4.66 0.22 -2.95
CA LEU A 122 -4.64 1.13 -4.09
C LEU A 122 -5.83 2.09 -3.92
N GLU A 123 -5.54 3.36 -3.69
CA GLU A 123 -6.57 4.36 -3.50
C GLU A 123 -7.00 4.96 -4.83
N GLU A 124 -6.02 5.42 -5.62
CA GLU A 124 -6.30 6.17 -6.84
C GLU A 124 -5.35 5.77 -7.97
N VAL A 125 -5.89 5.81 -9.18
CA VAL A 125 -5.14 5.61 -10.43
C VAL A 125 -5.27 6.89 -11.23
N HIS A 126 -4.13 7.50 -11.51
CA HIS A 126 -3.98 8.81 -12.11
C HIS A 126 -3.93 8.69 -13.64
N TYR A 127 -4.75 9.48 -14.33
CA TYR A 127 -4.89 9.53 -15.79
C TYR A 127 -4.80 10.97 -16.33
N GLU A 128 -4.24 11.90 -15.55
CA GLU A 128 -4.24 13.34 -15.83
C GLU A 128 -3.56 13.66 -17.17
N ARG A 129 -2.46 12.98 -17.53
CA ARG A 129 -1.83 13.22 -18.83
C ARG A 129 -2.68 12.69 -19.97
N TYR A 130 -3.32 11.53 -19.78
CA TYR A 130 -4.28 11.02 -20.76
C TYR A 130 -5.45 11.99 -20.93
N ASN A 131 -6.07 12.42 -19.82
CA ASN A 131 -7.21 13.33 -19.83
C ASN A 131 -6.84 14.67 -20.48
N TYR A 132 -5.68 15.23 -20.15
CA TYR A 132 -5.16 16.46 -20.78
C TYR A 132 -4.98 16.28 -22.29
N LYS A 133 -4.35 15.20 -22.73
CA LYS A 133 -4.07 14.93 -24.15
C LYS A 133 -5.34 14.79 -25.00
N PHE A 134 -6.43 14.30 -24.40
CA PHE A 134 -7.69 14.05 -25.09
C PHE A 134 -8.80 15.05 -24.70
N GLU A 135 -8.45 16.15 -24.03
CA GLU A 135 -9.37 17.20 -23.57
C GLU A 135 -10.60 16.63 -22.83
N ILE A 136 -10.38 15.57 -22.05
CA ILE A 136 -11.43 14.94 -21.27
C ILE A 136 -11.65 15.80 -20.03
N VAL A 137 -12.74 16.56 -20.03
CA VAL A 137 -13.19 17.31 -18.86
C VAL A 137 -13.85 16.35 -17.88
N ASP A 138 -13.25 16.15 -16.71
CA ASP A 138 -13.91 15.43 -15.64
C ASP A 138 -15.09 16.26 -15.12
N THR A 139 -16.28 15.69 -15.24
CA THR A 139 -17.56 16.34 -14.90
C THR A 139 -17.91 16.17 -13.41
N GLU A 140 -16.90 15.93 -12.56
CA GLU A 140 -17.09 15.50 -11.17
C GLU A 140 -17.31 16.65 -10.15
N GLU A 141 -17.29 17.93 -10.57
CA GLU A 141 -17.50 19.05 -9.64
C GLU A 141 -18.95 19.24 -9.12
N LYS A 142 -19.89 18.33 -9.39
CA LYS A 142 -21.30 18.46 -8.92
C LYS A 142 -21.74 17.40 -7.91
N ARG A 143 -20.83 16.86 -7.09
CA ARG A 143 -21.22 15.97 -6.00
C ARG A 143 -20.58 16.32 -4.67
N ASN A 144 -20.95 17.49 -4.14
CA ASN A 144 -21.10 17.68 -2.69
C ASN A 144 -22.18 18.75 -2.42
N PRO A 145 -23.31 18.42 -1.76
CA PRO A 145 -24.08 19.40 -1.00
C PRO A 145 -23.37 19.79 0.30
#